data_AF-A0A399X6U6-F1
#
_entry.id   AF-A0A399X6U6-F1
#
_cell.length_a   1.000
_cell.length_b   1.000
_cell.length_c   1.000
_cell.angle_alpha   90.00
_cell.angle_beta   90.00
_cell.angle_gamma   90.00
#
_symmetry.space_group_name_H-M   'P 1'
#
loop_
_entity.id
_entity.type
_entity.pdbx_description
1 polymer ?
#
loop_
_entity_poly.entity_id
_entity_poly.type
_entity_poly.pdbx_seq_one_letter_code
_entity_poly.pdbx_strand_id
1 'polypeptide(L)'
;MNLALSLENLGKRETSTVTGSTVKRLFGASNATGNSPLRKGVQVCNHSPAYALRLKLVAKNTTLPTVSASDFDYLVLPGSTVLIPAGEGIDVCALNSSGASGTAAYSALEVF
;
A
#
# COMPACT_ATOMS: atom_id res chain seq x y z
N MET A 1 3.24 25.66 -31.49
CA MET A 1 2.92 25.84 -30.06
C MET A 1 2.90 24.45 -29.45
N ASN A 2 3.92 24.10 -28.66
CA ASN A 2 4.06 22.74 -28.11
C ASN A 2 3.39 22.72 -26.74
N LEU A 3 2.14 22.25 -26.67
CA LEU A 3 1.44 22.00 -25.40
C LEU A 3 2.03 20.73 -24.79
N ALA A 4 3.19 20.84 -24.16
CA ALA A 4 3.66 19.82 -23.24
C ALA A 4 2.75 19.89 -22.01
N LEU A 5 1.74 19.03 -21.94
CA LEU A 5 1.02 18.76 -20.70
C LEU A 5 2.00 18.12 -19.72
N SER A 6 2.57 18.90 -18.79
CA SER A 6 3.22 18.34 -17.62
C SER A 6 2.13 17.87 -16.65
N LEU A 7 2.02 16.55 -16.48
CA LEU A 7 1.19 15.97 -15.42
C LEU A 7 1.98 16.07 -14.11
N GLU A 8 1.82 17.20 -13.43
CA GLU A 8 2.35 17.41 -12.09
C GLU A 8 1.40 16.79 -11.05
N ASN A 9 1.93 16.34 -9.91
CA ASN A 9 1.17 15.82 -8.76
C ASN A 9 0.37 14.52 -8.97
N LEU A 10 0.86 13.56 -9.76
CA LEU A 10 0.27 12.22 -9.88
C LEU A 10 0.46 11.32 -8.63
N GLY A 11 1.17 11.80 -7.63
CA GLY A 11 1.53 11.09 -6.39
C GLY A 11 2.46 9.92 -6.55
N LYS A 12 2.69 9.24 -5.41
CA LYS A 12 3.54 8.05 -5.38
C LYS A 12 2.83 6.86 -6.00
N ARG A 13 3.62 6.08 -6.72
CA ARG A 13 3.27 4.76 -7.26
C ARG A 13 4.31 3.76 -6.81
N GLU A 14 3.84 2.60 -6.39
CA GLU A 14 4.72 1.48 -6.04
C GLU A 14 4.18 0.20 -6.67
N THR A 15 5.08 -0.62 -7.20
CA THR A 15 4.81 -2.02 -7.54
C THR A 15 5.83 -2.88 -6.81
N SER A 16 5.38 -3.85 -6.04
CA SER A 16 6.27 -4.67 -5.21
C SER A 16 5.59 -6.01 -4.87
N THR A 17 6.34 -6.87 -4.18
CA THR A 17 5.80 -8.01 -3.45
C THR A 17 5.75 -7.74 -1.94
N VAL A 18 4.92 -8.51 -1.23
CA VAL A 18 4.91 -8.63 0.24
C VAL A 18 4.83 -10.10 0.64
N THR A 19 5.55 -10.49 1.69
CA THR A 19 5.56 -11.88 2.22
C THR A 19 4.47 -12.08 3.28
N GLY A 20 4.26 -13.32 3.72
CA GLY A 20 3.39 -13.63 4.86
C GLY A 20 4.10 -13.61 6.20
N SER A 21 5.41 -13.38 6.22
CA SER A 21 6.27 -13.40 7.41
C SER A 21 6.77 -12.02 7.84
N THR A 22 6.67 -11.01 6.99
CA THR A 22 7.28 -9.69 7.23
C THR A 22 6.33 -8.59 6.79
N VAL A 23 5.91 -7.77 7.75
CA VAL A 23 5.08 -6.60 7.49
C VAL A 23 5.90 -5.57 6.72
N LYS A 24 5.31 -5.02 5.65
CA LYS A 24 5.92 -3.98 4.83
C LYS A 24 5.10 -2.70 4.88
N ARG A 25 5.74 -1.54 5.01
CA ARG A 25 5.09 -0.24 4.76
C ARG A 25 5.04 0.04 3.26
N LEU A 26 3.85 0.33 2.74
CA LEU A 26 3.69 0.79 1.36
C LEU A 26 4.41 2.14 1.19
N PHE A 27 5.05 2.35 0.05
CA PHE A 27 5.87 3.52 -0.26
C PHE A 27 7.12 3.68 0.62
N GLY A 28 7.45 2.69 1.46
CA GLY A 28 8.56 2.77 2.42
C GLY A 28 9.96 2.76 1.80
N ALA A 29 10.11 2.24 0.57
CA ALA A 29 11.39 2.26 -0.16
C ALA A 29 11.64 3.59 -0.91
N SER A 30 10.63 4.46 -1.01
CA SER A 30 10.81 5.76 -1.63
C SER A 30 11.60 6.66 -0.67
N ASN A 31 12.86 6.95 -0.99
CA ASN A 31 13.72 7.91 -0.28
C ASN A 31 13.15 9.35 -0.23
N ALA A 32 11.96 9.59 -0.82
CA ALA A 32 11.17 10.79 -0.62
C ALA A 32 10.45 10.69 0.73
N THR A 33 10.96 11.37 1.74
CA THR A 33 10.43 11.42 3.10
C THR A 33 8.93 11.79 3.12
N GLY A 34 8.08 10.78 3.36
CA GLY A 34 6.66 10.95 3.67
C GLY A 34 5.68 10.83 2.49
N ASN A 35 4.44 10.50 2.82
CA ASN A 35 3.28 10.54 1.92
C ASN A 35 3.10 11.94 1.30
N SER A 36 2.57 12.02 0.09
CA SER A 36 2.25 13.33 -0.50
C SER A 36 1.24 14.10 0.39
N PRO A 37 1.47 15.41 0.65
CA PRO A 37 0.64 16.19 1.58
C PRO A 37 -0.82 16.35 1.11
N LEU A 38 -1.05 16.20 -0.18
CA LEU A 38 -2.39 16.28 -0.78
C LEU A 38 -3.12 14.92 -0.83
N ARG A 39 -2.49 13.82 -0.39
CA ARG A 39 -3.07 12.49 -0.51
C ARG A 39 -4.37 12.38 0.30
N LYS A 40 -5.43 11.90 -0.36
CA LYS A 40 -6.73 11.57 0.23
C LYS A 40 -6.95 10.07 0.42
N GLY A 41 -6.23 9.24 -0.33
CA GLY A 41 -6.30 7.80 -0.18
C GLY A 41 -5.18 7.05 -0.87
N VAL A 42 -5.23 5.72 -0.73
CA VAL A 42 -4.33 4.79 -1.42
C VAL A 42 -5.18 3.73 -2.09
N GLN A 43 -5.04 3.60 -3.41
CA GLN A 43 -5.58 2.48 -4.15
C GLN A 43 -4.56 1.35 -4.13
N VAL A 44 -4.96 0.17 -3.68
CA VAL A 44 -4.14 -1.04 -3.65
C VAL A 44 -4.77 -2.09 -4.54
N CYS A 45 -4.01 -2.56 -5.53
CA CYS A 45 -4.38 -3.69 -6.37
C CYS A 45 -3.53 -4.90 -6.00
N ASN A 46 -4.19 -6.02 -5.71
CA ASN A 46 -3.57 -7.30 -5.44
C ASN A 46 -3.47 -8.11 -6.73
N HIS A 47 -2.26 -8.31 -7.22
CA HIS A 47 -1.98 -9.09 -8.42
C HIS A 47 -1.74 -10.57 -8.11
N SER A 48 -1.75 -10.97 -6.84
CA SER A 48 -1.62 -12.38 -6.46
C SER A 48 -2.89 -13.15 -6.83
N PRO A 49 -2.76 -14.32 -7.48
CA PRO A 49 -3.89 -15.23 -7.67
C PRO A 49 -4.16 -16.12 -6.46
N ALA A 50 -3.22 -16.19 -5.50
CA ALA A 50 -3.24 -17.18 -4.42
C ALA A 50 -3.45 -16.57 -3.03
N TYR A 51 -2.98 -15.34 -2.79
CA TYR A 51 -2.94 -14.76 -1.46
C TYR A 51 -3.69 -13.44 -1.42
N ALA A 52 -4.46 -13.22 -0.35
CA ALA A 52 -5.01 -11.91 -0.04
C ALA A 52 -3.93 -11.01 0.58
N LEU A 53 -4.13 -9.70 0.51
CA LEU A 53 -3.35 -8.72 1.27
C LEU A 53 -4.14 -8.28 2.49
N ARG A 54 -3.53 -8.41 3.67
CA ARG A 54 -4.03 -7.84 4.92
C ARG A 54 -3.35 -6.50 5.12
N LEU A 55 -4.13 -5.45 5.28
CA LEU A 55 -3.65 -4.09 5.39
C LEU A 55 -4.01 -3.52 6.77
N LYS A 56 -3.07 -2.81 7.37
CA LYS A 56 -3.22 -2.13 8.65
C LYS A 56 -2.88 -0.65 8.48
N LEU A 57 -3.73 0.21 9.03
CA LEU A 57 -3.55 1.65 9.04
C LEU A 57 -2.90 2.07 10.35
N VAL A 58 -1.84 2.86 10.26
CA VAL A 58 -1.14 3.40 11.42
C VAL A 58 -0.88 4.88 11.24
N ALA A 59 -0.73 5.61 12.36
CA ALA A 59 -0.26 6.99 12.29
C ALA A 59 1.11 7.03 11.59
N LYS A 60 1.34 8.08 10.80
CA LYS A 60 2.56 8.27 10.02
C LYS A 60 3.82 8.08 10.88
N ASN A 61 4.82 7.40 10.33
CA ASN A 61 6.11 7.10 10.98
C ASN A 61 6.04 6.28 12.28
N THR A 62 4.89 5.71 12.64
CA THR A 62 4.79 4.74 13.75
C THR A 62 5.62 3.50 13.45
N THR A 63 6.17 2.81 14.45
CA THR A 63 6.82 1.50 14.28
C THR A 63 5.90 0.52 13.54
N LEU A 64 6.46 -0.45 12.80
CA LEU A 64 5.65 -1.44 12.08
C LEU A 64 4.71 -2.17 13.05
N PRO A 65 3.39 -2.20 12.78
CA PRO A 65 2.44 -2.85 13.66
C PRO A 65 2.49 -4.37 13.50
N THR A 66 1.83 -5.07 14.41
CA THR A 66 1.39 -6.45 14.15
C THR A 66 0.33 -6.42 13.06
N VAL A 67 0.44 -7.32 12.09
CA VAL A 67 -0.61 -7.59 11.08
C VAL A 67 -0.80 -9.09 11.04
N SER A 68 -2.04 -9.56 11.18
CA SER A 68 -2.33 -10.99 11.28
C SER A 68 -3.73 -11.32 10.78
N ALA A 69 -4.11 -12.61 10.79
CA ALA A 69 -5.45 -13.03 10.40
C ALA A 69 -6.58 -12.48 11.31
N SER A 70 -6.25 -12.08 12.54
CA SER A 70 -7.20 -11.49 13.49
C SER A 70 -6.97 -10.00 13.74
N ASP A 71 -5.93 -9.41 13.14
CA ASP A 71 -5.58 -8.00 13.32
C ASP A 71 -5.19 -7.36 11.98
N PHE A 72 -6.19 -6.79 11.31
CA PHE A 72 -6.06 -6.01 10.08
C PHE A 72 -7.31 -5.11 9.93
N ASP A 73 -7.20 -4.04 9.14
CA ASP A 73 -8.31 -3.11 8.93
C ASP A 73 -8.95 -3.31 7.55
N TYR A 74 -8.17 -3.70 6.54
CA TYR A 74 -8.65 -3.99 5.19
C TYR A 74 -8.10 -5.32 4.67
N LEU A 75 -8.92 -6.02 3.90
CA LEU A 75 -8.53 -7.22 3.16
C LEU A 75 -8.67 -6.95 1.65
N VAL A 76 -7.59 -7.11 0.90
CA VAL A 76 -7.61 -7.06 -0.56
C VAL A 76 -7.55 -8.48 -1.08
N LEU A 77 -8.67 -9.00 -1.58
CA LEU A 77 -8.77 -10.36 -2.11
C LEU A 77 -7.83 -10.57 -3.31
N PRO A 78 -7.46 -11.83 -3.62
CA PRO A 78 -6.72 -12.15 -4.86
C PRO A 78 -7.36 -11.50 -6.09
N GLY A 79 -6.52 -10.92 -6.97
CA GLY A 79 -6.97 -10.26 -8.20
C GLY A 79 -7.85 -9.02 -8.03
N SER A 80 -8.02 -8.51 -6.82
CA SER A 80 -8.95 -7.42 -6.51
C SER A 80 -8.24 -6.10 -6.24
N THR A 81 -9.00 -5.00 -6.34
CA THR A 81 -8.55 -3.64 -6.03
C THR A 81 -9.41 -3.04 -4.93
N VAL A 82 -8.79 -2.32 -3.99
CA VAL A 82 -9.47 -1.59 -2.92
C VAL A 82 -8.93 -0.16 -2.85
N LEU A 83 -9.84 0.81 -2.66
CA LEU A 83 -9.50 2.18 -2.31
C LEU A 83 -9.57 2.36 -0.80
N ILE A 84 -8.49 2.86 -0.22
CA ILE A 84 -8.34 3.01 1.23
C ILE A 84 -8.28 4.51 1.55
N PRO A 85 -9.10 5.03 2.47
CA PRO A 85 -9.09 6.44 2.88
C PRO A 85 -7.88 6.74 3.81
N ALA A 86 -6.67 6.49 3.32
CA ALA A 86 -5.42 6.78 4.01
C ALA A 86 -4.88 8.15 3.56
N GLY A 87 -5.27 9.22 4.26
CA GLY A 87 -4.77 10.58 4.02
C GLY A 87 -3.28 10.73 4.35
N GLU A 88 -2.73 11.95 4.23
CA GLU A 88 -1.29 12.24 4.40
C GLU A 88 -0.69 11.74 5.73
N GLY A 89 -1.48 11.74 6.81
CA GLY A 89 -1.07 11.39 8.17
C GLY A 89 -1.16 9.91 8.52
N ILE A 90 -1.57 9.05 7.57
CA ILE A 90 -1.79 7.61 7.79
C ILE A 90 -0.85 6.80 6.91
N ASP A 91 -0.09 5.89 7.48
CA ASP A 91 0.67 4.93 6.68
C ASP A 91 -0.10 3.61 6.54
N VAL A 92 0.07 2.97 5.38
CA VAL A 92 -0.51 1.66 5.09
C VAL A 92 0.58 0.60 5.21
N CYS A 93 0.38 -0.34 6.12
CA CYS A 93 1.22 -1.51 6.30
C CYS A 93 0.53 -2.73 5.70
N ALA A 94 1.29 -3.63 5.08
CA ALA A 94 0.78 -4.80 4.37
C ALA A 94 1.49 -6.08 4.82
N LEU A 95 0.74 -7.17 4.84
CA LEU A 95 1.20 -8.55 4.99
C LEU A 95 0.32 -9.42 4.09
N ASN A 96 0.86 -10.44 3.42
CA ASN A 96 -0.03 -11.36 2.70
C ASN A 96 -0.64 -12.42 3.62
N SER A 97 -1.63 -13.14 3.10
CA SER A 97 -2.41 -14.09 3.87
C SER A 97 -1.75 -15.46 4.10
N SER A 98 -0.55 -15.71 3.54
CA SER A 98 0.06 -17.04 3.52
C SER A 98 0.56 -17.52 4.89
N GLY A 99 0.89 -16.61 5.81
CA GLY A 99 1.51 -16.95 7.10
C GLY A 99 2.92 -17.56 6.99
N ALA A 100 3.51 -17.56 5.79
CA ALA A 100 4.81 -18.15 5.48
C ALA A 100 5.60 -17.23 4.51
N SER A 101 6.67 -17.76 3.91
CA SER A 101 7.53 -17.02 2.98
C SER A 101 6.94 -16.82 1.57
N GLY A 102 5.72 -17.31 1.30
CA GLY A 102 5.01 -17.05 0.05
C GLY A 102 4.88 -15.55 -0.20
N THR A 103 4.93 -15.13 -1.47
CA THR A 103 4.87 -13.71 -1.85
C THR A 103 3.60 -13.37 -2.61
N ALA A 104 3.08 -12.17 -2.38
CA ALA A 104 1.94 -11.61 -3.12
C ALA A 104 2.40 -10.33 -3.82
N ALA A 105 2.26 -10.30 -5.15
CA ALA A 105 2.53 -9.11 -5.94
C ALA A 105 1.37 -8.11 -5.79
N TYR A 106 1.70 -6.82 -5.71
CA TYR A 106 0.73 -5.75 -5.60
C TYR A 106 1.21 -4.47 -6.29
N SER A 107 0.28 -3.57 -6.56
CA SER A 107 0.56 -2.18 -6.87
C SER A 107 -0.21 -1.24 -5.95
N ALA A 108 0.42 -0.15 -5.52
CA ALA A 108 -0.18 0.89 -4.71
C ALA A 108 -0.04 2.25 -5.40
N LEU A 109 -1.11 3.06 -5.37
CA LEU A 109 -1.18 4.38 -5.97
C LEU A 109 -1.79 5.36 -4.95
N GLU A 110 -1.15 6.49 -4.73
CA GLU A 110 -1.77 7.60 -4.00
C GLU A 110 -2.89 8.26 -4.83
N VAL A 111 -4.00 8.56 -4.15
CA VAL A 111 -5.17 9.24 -4.72
C VAL A 111 -5.30 10.62 -4.08
N PHE A 112 -5.63 11.63 -4.88
CA PHE A 112 -5.70 13.07 -4.52
C PHE A 112 -7.13 13.59 -4.62
#